data_AF-A0A256XBN1-F1
#
_entry.id   AF-A0A256XBN1-F1
#
_cell.length_a   1.000
_cell.length_b   1.000
_cell.length_c   1.000
_cell.angle_alpha   90.00
_cell.angle_beta   90.00
_cell.angle_gamma   90.00
#
_symmetry.space_group_name_H-M   'P 1'
#
loop_
_entity.id
_entity.type
_entity.pdbx_description
1 polymer ?
#
loop_
_entity_poly.entity_id
_entity_poly.type
_entity_poly.pdbx_seq_one_letter_code
_entity_poly.pdbx_strand_id
1 'polypeptide(L)'
;MLNEIAGYRLIKLIGTNGSEVWLAEKNGEKYAIKIPRANLIKTFRKEELEGFLEKAKMWKKLCEKHENIVEVREYDIKPLPFIVMEYCETNLRKILKEKGKLSIEECEKIALKIAEALDVAHHYGVVHRDIKPENILFRR
;
A
#
# COMPACT_ATOMS: atom_id res chain seq x y z
N MET A 1 -7.91 18.98 -11.99
CA MET A 1 -7.21 17.77 -11.52
C MET A 1 -6.93 17.95 -10.04
N LEU A 2 -7.11 16.90 -9.23
CA LEU A 2 -6.75 16.95 -7.82
C LEU A 2 -5.21 17.06 -7.75
N ASN A 3 -4.68 18.19 -7.29
CA ASN A 3 -3.22 18.40 -7.21
C ASN A 3 -2.68 18.11 -5.80
N GLU A 4 -3.58 17.95 -4.82
CA GLU A 4 -3.25 17.74 -3.42
C GLU A 4 -4.37 16.97 -2.71
N ILE A 5 -4.01 16.22 -1.66
CA ILE A 5 -4.94 15.58 -0.73
C ILE A 5 -4.36 15.65 0.69
N ALA A 6 -5.11 16.16 1.67
CA ALA A 6 -4.66 16.27 3.07
C ALA A 6 -3.27 16.93 3.28
N GLY A 7 -2.94 17.94 2.46
CA GLY A 7 -1.61 18.59 2.50
C GLY A 7 -0.50 17.81 1.78
N TYR A 8 -0.80 16.70 1.11
CA TYR A 8 0.13 15.92 0.30
C TYR A 8 -0.02 16.28 -1.17
N ARG A 9 1.02 16.85 -1.76
CA ARG A 9 1.05 17.22 -3.18
C ARG A 9 1.18 15.96 -4.03
N LEU A 10 0.24 15.72 -4.94
CA LEU A 10 0.27 14.58 -5.86
C LEU A 10 1.27 14.84 -7.00
N ILE A 11 2.26 13.97 -7.16
CA ILE A 11 3.34 14.13 -8.14
C ILE A 11 3.08 13.28 -9.39
N LYS A 12 2.84 11.98 -9.21
CA LYS A 12 2.78 11.02 -10.31
C LYS A 12 1.91 9.82 -9.98
N LEU A 13 1.06 9.41 -10.91
CA LEU A 13 0.35 8.14 -10.83
C LEU A 13 1.35 6.97 -11.01
N ILE A 14 1.43 6.09 -10.02
CA ILE A 14 2.37 4.96 -9.96
C ILE A 14 1.70 3.58 -9.98
N GLY A 15 0.38 3.52 -9.83
CA GLY A 15 -0.36 2.26 -9.87
C GLY A 15 -1.84 2.44 -10.19
N THR A 16 -2.42 1.49 -10.92
CA THR A 16 -3.80 1.54 -11.41
C THR A 16 -4.41 0.14 -11.45
N ASN A 17 -4.81 -0.40 -10.30
CA ASN A 17 -5.51 -1.68 -10.25
C ASN A 17 -6.56 -1.70 -9.14
N GLY A 18 -7.84 -1.55 -9.52
CA GLY A 18 -8.97 -1.31 -8.60
C GLY A 18 -8.93 0.02 -7.83
N SER A 19 -7.74 0.59 -7.64
CA SER A 19 -7.48 1.89 -7.04
C SER A 19 -6.40 2.60 -7.85
N GLU A 20 -6.36 3.92 -7.72
CA GLU A 20 -5.21 4.72 -8.13
C GLU A 20 -4.22 4.82 -6.97
N VAL A 21 -2.93 4.67 -7.26
CA VAL A 21 -1.86 4.90 -6.30
C VAL A 21 -0.98 6.00 -6.85
N TRP A 22 -0.85 7.07 -6.09
CA TRP A 22 -0.09 8.27 -6.46
C TRP A 22 1.17 8.37 -5.61
N LEU A 23 2.31 8.66 -6.23
CA LEU A 23 3.46 9.23 -5.55
C LEU A 23 3.08 10.67 -5.16
N ALA A 24 3.27 11.00 -3.89
CA ALA A 24 3.00 12.30 -3.32
C ALA A 24 4.17 12.78 -2.47
N GLU A 25 4.17 14.07 -2.12
CA GLU A 25 5.18 14.69 -1.28
C GLU A 25 4.55 15.64 -0.25
N LYS A 26 5.11 15.64 0.96
CA LYS A 26 4.77 16.57 2.04
C LYS A 26 6.04 16.85 2.84
N ASN A 27 6.37 18.13 3.06
CA ASN A 27 7.55 18.56 3.82
C ASN A 27 8.89 17.96 3.33
N GLY A 28 9.05 17.73 2.02
CA GLY A 28 10.26 17.14 1.43
C GLY A 28 10.34 15.61 1.52
N GLU A 29 9.36 14.96 2.14
CA GLU A 29 9.27 13.50 2.21
C GLU A 29 8.29 12.92 1.20
N LYS A 30 8.58 11.70 0.71
CA LYS A 30 7.76 10.99 -0.28
C LYS A 30 6.81 10.00 0.36
N TYR A 31 5.62 9.93 -0.20
CA TYR A 31 4.53 9.06 0.24
C TYR A 31 3.87 8.39 -0.97
N ALA A 32 3.23 7.25 -0.75
CA ALA A 32 2.27 6.71 -1.70
C ALA A 32 0.85 6.93 -1.16
N ILE A 33 -0.07 7.37 -2.02
CA ILE A 33 -1.46 7.62 -1.65
C ILE A 33 -2.36 6.76 -2.49
N LYS A 34 -3.06 5.83 -1.85
CA LYS A 34 -4.04 4.96 -2.49
C LYS A 34 -5.42 5.61 -2.41
N ILE A 35 -6.02 5.83 -3.57
CA ILE A 35 -7.34 6.41 -3.75
C ILE A 35 -8.21 5.36 -4.47
N PRO A 36 -9.26 4.81 -3.85
CA PRO A 36 -10.20 3.95 -4.54
C PRO A 36 -10.80 4.68 -5.75
N ARG A 37 -10.98 3.97 -6.86
CA ARG A 37 -11.66 4.57 -8.01
C ARG A 37 -13.14 4.71 -7.68
N ALA A 38 -13.64 5.94 -7.67
CA ALA A 38 -15.06 6.17 -7.87
C ALA A 38 -15.34 5.88 -9.35
N ASN A 39 -16.33 5.03 -9.64
CA ASN A 39 -16.82 4.97 -11.02
C ASN A 39 -17.38 6.36 -11.37
N LEU A 40 -17.04 6.90 -12.54
CA LEU A 40 -17.39 8.25 -13.01
C LEU A 40 -18.90 8.61 -12.92
N ILE A 41 -19.75 7.61 -12.67
CA ILE A 41 -21.21 7.69 -12.67
C ILE A 41 -21.78 7.56 -11.23
N LYS A 42 -20.98 7.18 -10.21
CA LYS A 42 -21.47 6.90 -8.85
C LYS A 42 -20.56 7.48 -7.76
N THR A 43 -21.17 8.24 -6.85
CA THR A 43 -20.65 8.50 -5.51
C THR A 43 -20.47 7.18 -4.76
N PHE A 44 -19.48 7.11 -3.85
CA PHE A 44 -19.33 5.94 -2.98
C PHE A 44 -20.55 5.76 -2.09
N ARG A 45 -21.02 4.53 -1.95
CA ARG A 45 -22.05 4.19 -0.97
C ARG A 45 -21.46 4.20 0.44
N LYS A 46 -22.31 4.40 1.44
CA LYS A 46 -21.91 4.45 2.85
C LYS A 46 -21.17 3.17 3.26
N GLU A 47 -21.68 2.02 2.85
CA GLU A 47 -21.11 0.70 3.18
C GLU A 47 -19.72 0.50 2.53
N GLU A 48 -19.49 1.10 1.36
CA GLU A 48 -18.18 1.06 0.68
C GLU A 48 -17.14 1.90 1.43
N LEU A 49 -17.55 3.07 1.94
CA LEU A 49 -16.71 3.94 2.75
C LEU A 49 -16.40 3.32 4.11
N GLU A 50 -17.40 2.72 4.76
CA GLU A 50 -17.22 2.01 6.04
C GLU A 50 -16.26 0.81 5.87
N GLY A 51 -16.46 -0.01 4.84
CA GLY A 51 -15.57 -1.12 4.55
C GLY A 51 -14.15 -0.69 4.15
N PHE A 52 -14.00 0.49 3.53
CA PHE A 52 -12.70 1.08 3.26
C PHE A 52 -11.99 1.50 4.55
N LEU A 53 -12.69 2.21 5.44
CA LEU A 53 -12.15 2.63 6.74
C LEU A 53 -11.79 1.44 7.62
N GLU A 54 -12.61 0.39 7.65
CA GLU A 54 -12.32 -0.82 8.42
C GLU A 54 -11.03 -1.50 7.93
N LYS A 55 -10.85 -1.60 6.60
CA LYS A 55 -9.61 -2.14 6.01
C LYS A 55 -8.39 -1.27 6.33
N ALA A 56 -8.52 0.06 6.23
CA ALA A 56 -7.43 0.98 6.55
C ALA A 56 -7.04 0.89 8.03
N LYS A 57 -8.03 0.82 8.92
CA LYS A 57 -7.83 0.64 10.37
C LYS A 57 -7.15 -0.68 10.70
N MET A 58 -7.57 -1.79 10.07
CA MET A 58 -6.95 -3.09 10.27
C MET A 58 -5.50 -3.09 9.77
N TRP A 59 -5.24 -2.52 8.59
CA TRP A 59 -3.89 -2.40 8.05
C TRP A 59 -2.98 -1.57 8.96
N LYS A 60 -3.46 -0.41 9.44
CA LYS A 60 -2.72 0.42 10.40
C LYS A 60 -2.34 -0.36 11.66
N LYS A 61 -3.28 -1.11 12.23
CA LYS A 61 -3.01 -1.98 13.39
C LYS A 61 -1.95 -3.02 13.09
N LEU A 62 -1.96 -3.65 11.91
CA LEU A 62 -0.99 -4.67 11.54
C LEU A 62 0.42 -4.09 11.32
N CYS A 63 0.55 -2.94 10.65
CA CYS A 63 1.88 -2.34 10.42
C CYS A 63 2.53 -1.83 11.72
N GLU A 64 1.74 -1.51 12.74
CA GLU A 64 2.25 -1.23 14.09
C GLU A 64 2.80 -2.46 14.82
N LYS A 65 2.50 -3.68 14.35
CA LYS A 65 2.96 -4.94 14.95
C LYS A 65 4.13 -5.56 14.20
N HIS A 66 4.40 -5.15 12.96
CA HIS A 66 5.46 -5.74 12.16
C HIS A 66 6.05 -4.79 11.12
N GLU A 67 7.37 -4.65 11.08
CA GLU A 67 8.08 -3.70 10.22
C GLU A 67 8.06 -4.06 8.72
N ASN A 68 7.77 -5.32 8.38
CA ASN A 68 7.64 -5.77 6.98
C ASN A 68 6.21 -5.67 6.43
N ILE A 69 5.30 -5.00 7.14
CA ILE A 69 3.99 -4.60 6.63
C ILE A 69 4.06 -3.09 6.36
N VAL A 70 3.76 -2.71 5.12
CA VAL A 70 3.80 -1.31 4.66
C VAL A 70 3.08 -0.39 5.64
N GLU A 71 3.77 0.64 6.09
CA GLU A 71 3.26 1.55 7.09
C GLU A 71 2.15 2.46 6.54
N VAL A 72 1.00 2.44 7.20
CA VAL A 72 -0.07 3.42 6.98
C VAL A 72 0.21 4.66 7.84
N ARG A 73 0.29 5.83 7.24
CA ARG A 73 0.53 7.11 7.93
C ARG A 73 -0.79 7.75 8.37
N GLU A 74 -1.73 7.87 7.45
CA GLU A 74 -3.00 8.55 7.62
C GLU A 74 -4.03 7.96 6.67
N TYR A 75 -5.31 8.02 7.02
CA TYR A 75 -6.42 7.67 6.13
C TYR A 75 -7.68 8.45 6.53
N ASP A 76 -8.50 8.81 5.55
CA ASP A 76 -9.80 9.46 5.76
C ASP A 76 -10.71 9.18 4.55
N ILE A 77 -11.98 9.58 4.64
CA ILE A 77 -12.99 9.52 3.57
C ILE A 77 -13.36 10.89 3.01
N LYS A 78 -12.84 11.99 3.57
CA LYS A 78 -13.14 13.36 3.15
C LYS A 78 -11.90 14.07 2.60
N PRO A 79 -12.03 14.86 1.51
CA PRO A 79 -13.20 15.01 0.64
C PRO A 79 -13.48 13.77 -0.24
N LEU A 80 -12.56 12.82 -0.27
CA LEU A 80 -12.66 11.52 -0.96
C LEU A 80 -11.85 10.48 -0.18
N PRO A 81 -12.13 9.16 -0.32
CA PRO A 81 -11.40 8.12 0.39
C PRO A 81 -9.93 8.02 -0.02
N PHE A 82 -9.03 8.03 0.97
CA PHE A 82 -7.60 7.86 0.75
C PHE A 82 -6.89 7.12 1.88
N ILE A 83 -5.77 6.48 1.55
CA ILE A 83 -4.79 5.95 2.51
C ILE A 83 -3.42 6.48 2.11
N VAL A 84 -2.78 7.23 3.01
CA VAL A 84 -1.39 7.63 2.92
C VAL A 84 -0.54 6.53 3.53
N MET A 85 0.46 6.07 2.79
CA MET A 85 1.40 5.04 3.20
C MET A 85 2.83 5.48 2.88
N GLU A 86 3.80 4.81 3.52
CA GLU A 86 5.20 4.97 3.14
C GLU A 86 5.41 4.72 1.64
N TYR A 87 6.35 5.44 1.04
CA TYR A 87 6.71 5.22 -0.35
C TYR A 87 7.81 4.16 -0.46
N CYS A 88 7.50 3.04 -1.11
CA CYS A 88 8.48 2.04 -1.50
C CYS A 88 8.91 2.25 -2.96
N GLU A 89 10.21 2.19 -3.23
CA GLU A 89 10.79 2.63 -4.49
C GLU A 89 10.64 1.59 -5.61
N THR A 90 10.65 0.32 -5.22
CA THR A 90 10.54 -0.79 -6.15
C THR A 90 9.75 -1.96 -5.53
N ASN A 91 9.50 -2.96 -6.35
CA ASN A 91 8.85 -4.21 -5.94
C ASN A 91 9.62 -5.40 -6.49
N LEU A 92 9.36 -6.57 -5.93
CA LEU A 92 10.03 -7.81 -6.30
C LEU A 92 9.87 -8.12 -7.80
N ARG A 93 8.71 -7.79 -8.41
CA ARG A 93 8.52 -7.96 -9.86
C ARG A 93 9.55 -7.17 -10.67
N LYS A 94 9.79 -5.90 -10.34
CA LYS A 94 10.77 -5.05 -11.02
C LYS A 94 12.19 -5.58 -10.81
N ILE A 95 12.53 -5.96 -9.58
CA ILE A 95 13.84 -6.56 -9.26
C ILE A 95 14.08 -7.82 -10.11
N LEU A 96 13.10 -8.71 -10.20
CA LEU A 96 13.20 -9.93 -11.02
C LEU A 96 13.33 -9.63 -12.52
N LYS A 97 12.73 -8.54 -13.01
CA LYS A 97 12.90 -8.12 -14.40
C LYS A 97 14.30 -7.59 -14.68
N GLU A 98 14.89 -6.86 -13.73
CA GLU A 98 16.20 -6.23 -13.89
C GLU A 98 17.36 -7.20 -13.65
N LYS A 99 17.27 -8.03 -12.60
CA LYS A 99 18.32 -8.99 -12.21
C LYS A 99 18.14 -10.37 -12.84
N GLY A 100 16.94 -10.72 -13.31
CA GLY A 100 16.59 -12.08 -13.68
C GLY A 100 16.31 -12.95 -12.45
N LYS A 101 17.22 -13.88 -12.12
CA LYS A 101 17.07 -14.78 -10.98
C LYS A 101 17.76 -14.21 -9.73
N LEU A 102 17.14 -14.42 -8.59
CA LEU A 102 17.75 -14.15 -7.29
C LEU A 102 18.61 -15.32 -6.85
N SER A 103 19.63 -15.05 -6.03
CA SER A 103 20.38 -16.11 -5.34
C SER A 103 19.48 -16.82 -4.32
N ILE A 104 19.90 -18.00 -3.85
CA ILE A 104 19.17 -18.74 -2.82
C ILE A 104 19.08 -17.90 -1.53
N GLU A 105 20.17 -17.22 -1.18
CA GLU A 105 20.24 -16.37 0.01
C GLU A 105 19.32 -15.14 -0.09
N GLU A 106 19.19 -14.54 -1.28
CA GLU A 106 18.23 -13.46 -1.52
C GLU A 106 16.78 -13.98 -1.39
N CYS A 107 16.48 -15.14 -1.97
CA CYS A 107 15.18 -15.80 -1.86
C CYS A 107 14.82 -16.09 -0.40
N GLU A 108 15.73 -16.66 0.37
CA GLU A 108 15.52 -17.01 1.78
C GLU A 108 15.22 -15.77 2.62
N LYS A 109 16.02 -14.70 2.47
CA LYS A 109 15.81 -13.43 3.19
C LYS A 109 14.45 -12.80 2.89
N ILE A 110 14.02 -12.84 1.62
CA ILE A 110 12.72 -12.29 1.21
C ILE A 110 11.59 -13.18 1.74
N ALA A 111 11.70 -14.50 1.59
CA ALA A 111 10.68 -15.44 2.03
C ALA A 111 10.45 -15.38 3.55
N LEU A 112 11.53 -15.27 4.33
CA LEU A 112 11.43 -15.15 5.79
C LEU A 112 10.64 -13.89 6.20
N LYS A 113 11.00 -12.72 5.65
CA LYS A 113 10.29 -11.45 5.94
C LYS A 113 8.82 -11.50 5.53
N ILE A 114 8.50 -12.16 4.43
CA ILE A 114 7.11 -12.36 3.99
C ILE A 114 6.38 -13.28 4.98
N ALA A 115 7.01 -14.38 5.40
CA ALA A 115 6.43 -15.33 6.33
C ALA A 115 6.15 -14.69 7.70
N GLU A 116 7.09 -13.92 8.24
CA GLU A 116 6.92 -13.21 9.52
C GLU A 116 5.77 -12.19 9.46
N ALA A 117 5.68 -11.41 8.37
CA ALA A 117 4.57 -10.47 8.17
C ALA A 117 3.21 -11.18 8.03
N LEU A 118 3.17 -12.31 7.32
CA LEU A 118 1.97 -13.12 7.15
C LEU A 118 1.55 -13.80 8.46
N ASP A 119 2.50 -14.27 9.27
CA ASP A 119 2.22 -14.87 10.58
C ASP A 119 1.51 -13.85 11.49
N VAL A 120 2.01 -12.61 11.54
CA VAL A 120 1.34 -11.53 12.27
C VAL A 120 -0.05 -11.27 11.69
N ALA A 121 -0.22 -11.18 10.37
CA ALA A 121 -1.53 -10.98 9.76
C ALA A 121 -2.52 -12.10 10.14
N HIS A 122 -2.08 -13.36 10.07
CA HIS A 122 -2.89 -14.52 10.41
C HIS A 122 -3.25 -14.58 11.89
N HIS A 123 -2.35 -14.19 12.79
CA HIS A 123 -2.62 -14.08 14.23
C HIS A 123 -3.80 -13.15 14.53
N TYR A 124 -3.98 -12.10 13.72
CA TYR A 124 -5.12 -11.17 13.82
C TYR A 124 -6.31 -11.56 12.91
N GLY A 125 -6.32 -12.78 12.35
CA GLY A 125 -7.40 -13.29 11.52
C GLY A 125 -7.46 -12.69 10.11
N VAL A 126 -6.39 -12.05 9.65
CA VAL A 126 -6.32 -11.39 8.33
C VAL A 126 -5.59 -12.29 7.34
N VAL A 127 -6.28 -12.65 6.25
CA VAL A 127 -5.67 -13.34 5.11
C VAL A 127 -5.47 -12.33 3.98
N HIS A 128 -4.22 -12.16 3.50
CA HIS A 128 -3.91 -11.15 2.48
C HIS A 128 -4.59 -11.41 1.12
N ARG A 129 -4.67 -12.68 0.69
CA ARG A 129 -5.30 -13.17 -0.56
C ARG A 129 -4.71 -12.70 -1.90
N ASP A 130 -3.84 -11.70 -1.91
CA ASP A 130 -3.19 -11.20 -3.15
C ASP A 130 -1.65 -11.15 -3.01
N ILE A 131 -1.03 -12.21 -2.48
CA ILE A 131 0.44 -12.27 -2.39
C ILE A 131 1.02 -12.60 -3.76
N LYS A 132 1.79 -11.66 -4.32
CA LYS A 132 2.46 -11.74 -5.62
C LYS A 132 3.65 -10.78 -5.68
N PRO A 133 4.61 -10.96 -6.61
CA PRO A 133 5.82 -10.12 -6.67
C PRO A 133 5.58 -8.61 -6.78
N GLU A 134 4.44 -8.19 -7.32
CA GLU A 134 4.05 -6.78 -7.43
C GLU A 134 3.74 -6.13 -6.06
N ASN A 135 3.33 -6.94 -5.08
CA ASN A 135 2.94 -6.51 -3.73
C ASN A 135 4.03 -6.74 -2.68
N ILE A 136 5.19 -7.29 -3.07
CA ILE A 136 6.37 -7.38 -2.21
C ILE A 136 7.24 -6.15 -2.49
N LEU A 137 7.18 -5.17 -1.60
CA LEU A 137 7.78 -3.86 -1.78
C LEU A 137 9.12 -3.71 -1.04
N PHE A 138 9.99 -2.85 -1.55
CA PHE A 138 11.30 -2.57 -0.96
C PHE A 138 11.42 -1.07 -0.65
N ARG A 139 11.68 -0.77 0.63
CA ARG A 139 12.12 0.55 1.08
C ARG A 139 13.62 0.72 0.80
N ARG A 140 14.06 1.98 0.76
CA ARG A 140 15.47 2.34 0.59
C ARG A 140 16.30 2.00 1.82
#